data_AF-A0A1B3ZA71-F1
#
_entry.id   AF-A0A1B3ZA71-F1
#
_cell.length_a   1.000
_cell.length_b   1.000
_cell.length_c   1.000
_cell.angle_alpha   90.00
_cell.angle_beta   90.00
_cell.angle_gamma   90.00
#
_symmetry.space_group_name_H-M   'P 1'
#
loop_
_entity.id
_entity.type
_entity.pdbx_description
1 polymer ?
#
loop_
_entity_poly.entity_id
_entity_poly.type
_entity_poly.pdbx_seq_one_letter_code
_entity_poly.pdbx_strand_id
1 'polypeptide(L)'
;MRALCDEAGVSFTTPFNYFGNKNGIIQALAERLMTEIGDLYRDVAQPTDAIDRLFVMCDTAADVWMKRSAVNRFIGSALMAVEEGEHRGKMLARSRSLWEEAMLDLEGITPDLRDRAARILPLHCAIAFRGVMMLWIGEEIGDSSFSGLLKAQVATLMLGFVPNDRHKALWQLIDAAKAP
;
A
#
# COMPACT_ATOMS: atom_id res chain seq x y z
N MET A 1 -23.39 -13.69 2.32
CA MET A 1 -24.35 -12.89 1.51
C MET A 1 -25.63 -12.63 2.26
N ARG A 2 -26.46 -13.63 2.61
CA ARG A 2 -27.69 -13.39 3.41
C ARG A 2 -27.43 -12.61 4.70
N ALA A 3 -26.52 -13.10 5.54
CA ALA A 3 -26.12 -12.38 6.76
C ALA A 3 -25.62 -10.94 6.52
N LEU A 4 -24.99 -10.64 5.37
CA LEU A 4 -24.58 -9.27 5.03
C LEU A 4 -25.78 -8.39 4.67
N CYS A 5 -26.80 -8.96 4.02
CA CYS A 5 -28.04 -8.25 3.68
C CYS A 5 -28.83 -7.94 4.96
N ASP A 6 -28.93 -8.93 5.84
CA ASP A 6 -29.62 -8.81 7.13
C ASP A 6 -28.96 -7.74 8.00
N GLU A 7 -27.62 -7.78 8.13
CA GLU A 7 -26.85 -6.77 8.88
C GLU A 7 -26.96 -5.37 8.27
N ALA A 8 -26.97 -5.26 6.94
CA ALA A 8 -27.08 -3.98 6.24
C ALA A 8 -28.52 -3.45 6.13
N GLY A 9 -29.53 -4.22 6.57
CA GLY A 9 -30.95 -3.84 6.46
C GLY A 9 -31.43 -3.71 5.02
N VAL A 10 -30.86 -4.45 4.07
CA VAL A 10 -31.21 -4.39 2.64
C VAL A 10 -31.80 -5.71 2.15
N SER A 11 -32.49 -5.69 1.01
CA SER A 11 -33.02 -6.90 0.40
C SER A 11 -31.88 -7.82 -0.07
N PHE A 12 -32.18 -9.11 -0.22
CA PHE A 12 -31.21 -10.08 -0.72
C PHE A 12 -30.68 -9.75 -2.12
N THR A 13 -31.46 -9.04 -2.95
CA THR A 13 -31.07 -8.67 -4.33
C THR A 13 -30.16 -7.45 -4.38
N THR A 14 -30.22 -6.57 -3.37
CA THR A 14 -29.48 -5.30 -3.38
C THR A 14 -27.96 -5.49 -3.59
N PRO A 15 -27.24 -6.35 -2.85
CA PRO A 15 -25.80 -6.50 -3.08
C PRO A 15 -25.44 -7.09 -4.45
N PHE A 16 -26.30 -7.92 -5.04
CA PHE A 16 -26.09 -8.42 -6.41
C PHE A 16 -26.25 -7.30 -7.43
N ASN A 17 -27.20 -6.39 -7.23
CA ASN A 17 -27.37 -5.23 -8.13
C ASN A 17 -26.18 -4.27 -8.08
N TYR A 18 -25.57 -4.07 -6.90
CA TYR A 18 -24.45 -3.14 -6.75
C TYR A 18 -23.08 -3.76 -7.04
N PHE A 19 -22.89 -5.03 -6.68
CA PHE A 19 -21.56 -5.66 -6.70
C PHE A 19 -21.49 -6.91 -7.59
N GLY A 20 -22.60 -7.35 -8.17
CA GLY A 20 -22.70 -8.52 -9.04
C GLY A 20 -22.58 -9.85 -8.28
N ASN A 21 -21.49 -10.04 -7.53
CA ASN A 21 -21.21 -11.27 -6.79
C ASN A 21 -20.35 -10.99 -5.55
N LYS A 22 -20.03 -12.04 -4.78
CA LYS A 22 -19.18 -11.95 -3.59
C LYS A 22 -17.79 -11.37 -3.88
N ASN A 23 -17.19 -11.71 -5.02
CA ASN A 23 -15.87 -11.19 -5.40
C ASN A 23 -15.94 -9.69 -5.71
N GLY A 24 -17.04 -9.20 -6.29
CA GLY A 24 -17.25 -7.76 -6.48
C GLY A 24 -17.32 -6.98 -5.16
N ILE A 25 -17.86 -7.57 -4.10
CA ILE A 25 -17.82 -6.97 -2.75
C ILE A 25 -16.38 -6.91 -2.23
N ILE A 26 -15.61 -8.00 -2.35
CA ILE A 26 -14.20 -8.03 -1.92
C ILE A 26 -13.38 -6.98 -2.68
N GLN A 27 -13.59 -6.86 -3.99
CA GLN A 27 -12.95 -5.83 -4.81
C GLN A 27 -13.32 -4.43 -4.34
N ALA A 28 -14.61 -4.13 -4.14
CA ALA A 28 -15.05 -2.82 -3.65
C ALA A 28 -14.45 -2.48 -2.27
N LEU A 29 -14.31 -3.47 -1.38
CA LEU A 29 -13.65 -3.30 -0.09
C LEU A 29 -12.15 -3.02 -0.23
N ALA A 30 -11.45 -3.76 -1.10
CA ALA A 30 -10.03 -3.51 -1.37
C ALA A 30 -9.80 -2.13 -2.02
N GLU A 31 -10.66 -1.74 -2.94
CA GLU A 31 -10.63 -0.42 -3.56
C GLU A 31 -10.83 0.70 -2.52
N ARG A 32 -11.77 0.50 -1.59
CA ARG A 32 -12.00 1.43 -0.48
C ARG A 32 -10.77 1.56 0.43
N LEU A 33 -10.06 0.47 0.73
CA LEU A 33 -8.81 0.55 1.51
C LEU A 33 -7.77 1.42 0.79
N MET A 34 -7.62 1.26 -0.52
CA MET A 34 -6.68 2.09 -1.31
C MET A 34 -7.09 3.56 -1.33
N THR A 35 -8.39 3.86 -1.43
CA THR A 35 -8.90 5.22 -1.32
C THR A 35 -8.64 5.81 0.07
N GLU A 36 -8.87 5.04 1.14
CA GLU A 36 -8.63 5.47 2.52
C GLU A 36 -7.14 5.83 2.75
N ILE A 37 -6.20 5.10 2.14
CA ILE A 37 -4.77 5.46 2.20
C ILE A 37 -4.52 6.84 1.59
N GLY A 38 -5.03 7.09 0.39
CA GLY A 38 -4.84 8.37 -0.30
C GLY A 38 -5.49 9.54 0.45
N ASP A 39 -6.69 9.34 1.00
CA ASP A 39 -7.40 10.37 1.76
C ASP A 39 -6.66 10.71 3.05
N LEU A 40 -6.28 9.70 3.85
CA LEU A 40 -5.50 9.92 5.07
C LEU A 40 -4.14 10.54 4.79
N TYR A 41 -3.50 10.17 3.69
CA TYR A 41 -2.23 10.76 3.28
C TYR A 41 -2.40 12.26 2.99
N ARG A 42 -3.45 12.67 2.28
CA ARG A 42 -3.71 14.10 2.01
C ARG A 42 -4.12 14.89 3.24
N ASP A 43 -4.69 14.25 4.25
CA ASP A 43 -5.15 14.90 5.48
C ASP A 43 -4.02 15.19 6.48
N VAL A 44 -2.84 14.54 6.35
CA VAL A 44 -1.69 14.81 7.22
C VAL A 44 -0.74 15.85 6.63
N ALA A 45 -0.10 16.64 7.49
CA ALA A 45 0.88 17.63 7.06
C ALA A 45 2.08 16.94 6.38
N GLN A 46 2.31 17.28 5.12
CA GLN A 46 3.35 16.63 4.32
C GLN A 46 4.72 17.30 4.48
N PRO A 47 5.79 16.50 4.68
CA PRO A 47 7.16 16.99 4.57
C PRO A 47 7.46 17.58 3.18
N THR A 48 8.43 18.50 3.14
CA THR A 48 8.94 19.05 1.87
C THR A 48 9.78 18.04 1.09
N ASP A 49 10.48 17.14 1.78
CA ASP A 49 11.35 16.13 1.17
C ASP A 49 10.55 14.89 0.73
N ALA A 50 10.73 14.44 -0.52
CA ALA A 50 10.02 13.31 -1.11
C ALA A 50 10.36 11.96 -0.45
N ILE A 51 11.57 11.80 0.08
CA ILE A 51 11.99 10.61 0.83
C ILE A 51 11.15 10.51 2.11
N ASP A 52 10.99 11.64 2.80
CA ASP A 52 10.22 11.69 4.04
C ASP A 52 8.72 11.49 3.76
N ARG A 53 8.19 12.06 2.67
CA ARG A 53 6.82 11.77 2.19
C ARG A 53 6.58 10.30 1.85
N LEU A 54 7.56 9.62 1.24
CA LEU A 54 7.45 8.18 0.99
C LEU A 54 7.31 7.37 2.28
N PHE A 55 8.01 7.77 3.34
CA PHE A 55 7.84 7.12 4.64
C PHE A 55 6.51 7.45 5.32
N VAL A 56 5.98 8.67 5.15
CA VAL A 56 4.60 9.00 5.55
C VAL A 56 3.59 8.13 4.81
N MET A 57 3.78 7.90 3.50
CA MET A 57 2.94 6.99 2.72
C MET A 57 3.04 5.55 3.24
N CYS A 58 4.24 5.07 3.59
CA CYS A 58 4.42 3.75 4.19
C CYS A 58 3.64 3.60 5.50
N ASP A 59 3.73 4.59 6.39
CA ASP A 59 3.00 4.58 7.67
C ASP A 59 1.49 4.64 7.45
N THR A 60 1.03 5.54 6.57
CA THR A 60 -0.39 5.68 6.24
C THR A 60 -0.96 4.38 5.68
N ALA A 61 -0.23 3.75 4.75
CA ALA A 61 -0.61 2.46 4.20
C ALA A 61 -0.65 1.37 5.29
N ALA A 62 0.37 1.28 6.13
CA ALA A 62 0.41 0.33 7.23
C ALA A 62 -0.77 0.53 8.19
N ASP A 63 -1.05 1.76 8.61
CA ASP A 63 -2.12 2.11 9.54
C ASP A 63 -3.49 1.68 9.00
N VAL A 64 -3.77 1.95 7.72
CA VAL A 64 -5.04 1.51 7.09
C VAL A 64 -5.19 0.00 7.12
N TRP A 65 -4.14 -0.74 6.75
CA TRP A 65 -4.18 -2.20 6.75
C TRP A 65 -4.25 -2.80 8.16
N MET A 66 -3.58 -2.18 9.14
CA MET A 66 -3.56 -2.67 10.53
C MET A 66 -4.82 -2.31 11.33
N LYS A 67 -5.53 -1.22 10.98
CA LYS A 67 -6.73 -0.74 11.69
C LYS A 67 -7.78 -1.82 11.96
N ARG A 68 -7.91 -2.78 11.04
CA ARG A 68 -8.77 -3.97 11.19
C ARG A 68 -8.06 -5.20 10.65
N SER A 69 -6.87 -5.51 11.20
CA SER A 69 -5.95 -6.53 10.67
C SER A 69 -6.63 -7.84 10.28
N ALA A 70 -7.48 -8.43 11.12
CA ALA A 70 -8.20 -9.68 10.80
C ALA A 70 -9.11 -9.55 9.56
N VAL A 71 -9.86 -8.45 9.46
CA VAL A 71 -10.78 -8.20 8.33
C VAL A 71 -9.99 -7.88 7.06
N ASN A 72 -8.95 -7.06 7.18
CA ASN A 72 -8.12 -6.63 6.07
C ASN A 72 -7.29 -7.80 5.52
N ARG A 73 -6.77 -8.68 6.37
CA ARG A 73 -6.15 -9.96 5.94
C ARG A 73 -7.13 -10.79 5.11
N PHE A 74 -8.37 -10.94 5.60
CA PHE A 74 -9.39 -11.68 4.86
C PHE A 74 -9.67 -11.05 3.48
N ILE A 75 -9.82 -9.73 3.41
CA ILE A 75 -10.02 -9.01 2.14
C ILE A 75 -8.83 -9.26 1.21
N GLY A 76 -7.60 -9.11 1.69
CA GLY A 76 -6.38 -9.32 0.92
C GLY A 76 -6.24 -10.75 0.40
N SER A 77 -6.45 -11.74 1.28
CA SER A 77 -6.43 -13.17 0.94
C SER A 77 -7.49 -13.50 -0.12
N ALA A 78 -8.74 -13.05 0.09
CA ALA A 78 -9.83 -13.28 -0.85
C ALA A 78 -9.57 -12.63 -2.20
N LEU A 79 -8.94 -11.45 -2.24
CA LEU A 79 -8.57 -10.77 -3.49
C LEU A 79 -7.51 -11.55 -4.28
N MET A 80 -6.56 -12.22 -3.61
CA MET A 80 -5.54 -13.05 -4.27
C MET A 80 -6.13 -14.32 -4.90
N ALA A 81 -7.19 -14.87 -4.30
CA ALA A 81 -7.88 -16.05 -4.81
C ALA A 81 -8.79 -15.77 -6.03
N VAL A 82 -9.00 -14.50 -6.41
CA VAL A 82 -9.77 -14.17 -7.61
C VAL A 82 -8.88 -14.37 -8.85
N GLU A 83 -9.12 -15.47 -9.58
CA GLU A 83 -8.30 -15.87 -10.73
C GLU A 83 -8.45 -14.94 -11.95
N GLU A 84 -9.65 -14.41 -12.21
CA GLU A 84 -9.95 -13.74 -13.49
C GLU A 84 -10.59 -12.33 -13.32
N GLY A 85 -10.23 -11.42 -14.24
CA GLY A 85 -10.95 -10.17 -14.45
C GLY A 85 -10.09 -8.98 -14.90
N GLU A 86 -10.75 -8.03 -15.56
CA GLU A 86 -10.24 -6.74 -16.05
C GLU A 86 -9.63 -5.84 -14.94
N HIS A 87 -9.70 -6.26 -13.68
CA HIS A 87 -9.38 -5.47 -12.49
C HIS A 87 -7.96 -5.72 -11.95
N ARG A 88 -7.27 -6.80 -12.37
CA ARG A 88 -5.89 -7.09 -11.91
C ARG A 88 -4.91 -5.96 -12.26
N GLY A 89 -5.05 -5.34 -13.44
CA GLY A 89 -4.25 -4.19 -13.86
C GLY A 89 -4.60 -2.89 -13.14
N LYS A 90 -5.88 -2.69 -12.80
CA LYS A 90 -6.38 -1.48 -12.13
C LYS A 90 -5.81 -1.33 -10.72
N MET A 91 -5.63 -2.44 -9.99
CA MET A 91 -5.09 -2.40 -8.63
C MET A 91 -3.60 -2.00 -8.59
N LEU A 92 -2.78 -2.50 -9.51
CA LEU A 92 -1.37 -2.10 -9.61
C LEU A 92 -1.27 -0.61 -9.97
N ALA A 93 -2.07 -0.14 -10.93
CA ALA A 93 -2.10 1.26 -11.31
C ALA A 93 -2.49 2.16 -10.12
N ARG A 94 -3.53 1.82 -9.35
CA ARG A 94 -3.93 2.57 -8.15
C ARG A 94 -2.84 2.58 -7.08
N SER A 95 -2.22 1.43 -6.81
CA SER A 95 -1.10 1.36 -5.86
C SER A 95 0.05 2.24 -6.29
N ARG A 96 0.44 2.17 -7.57
CA ARG A 96 1.47 3.02 -8.16
C ARG A 96 1.16 4.51 -7.98
N SER A 97 -0.07 4.93 -8.21
CA SER A 97 -0.46 6.35 -8.09
C SER A 97 -0.29 6.91 -6.67
N LEU A 98 -0.45 6.10 -5.62
CA LEU A 98 -0.13 6.52 -4.24
C LEU A 98 1.35 6.90 -4.11
N TRP A 99 2.24 6.09 -4.66
CA TRP A 99 3.68 6.35 -4.60
C TRP A 99 4.10 7.51 -5.51
N GLU A 100 3.42 7.72 -6.65
CA GLU A 100 3.59 8.91 -7.48
C GLU A 100 3.20 10.19 -6.72
N GLU A 101 2.08 10.15 -5.98
CA GLU A 101 1.61 11.25 -5.14
C GLU A 101 2.62 11.61 -4.04
N ALA A 102 3.21 10.61 -3.37
CA ALA A 102 4.25 10.84 -2.37
C ALA A 102 5.54 11.44 -2.96
N MET A 103 5.89 11.07 -4.19
CA MET A 103 7.12 11.51 -4.84
C MET A 103 7.02 12.92 -5.45
N LEU A 104 5.86 13.29 -6.00
CA LEU A 104 5.53 14.58 -6.63
C LEU A 104 6.72 15.41 -7.18
N ASP A 105 7.22 16.38 -6.42
CA ASP A 105 8.26 17.34 -6.84
C ASP A 105 9.69 16.78 -6.82
N LEU A 106 9.87 15.55 -6.33
CA LEU A 106 11.14 14.82 -6.24
C LEU A 106 12.20 15.54 -5.39
N GLU A 107 11.78 16.43 -4.49
CA GLU A 107 12.70 17.09 -3.58
C GLU A 107 13.39 16.06 -2.68
N GLY A 108 14.69 16.24 -2.40
CA GLY A 108 15.51 15.22 -1.72
C GLY A 108 16.06 14.12 -2.61
N ILE A 109 15.54 13.91 -3.83
CA ILE A 109 16.15 13.03 -4.83
C ILE A 109 17.32 13.75 -5.52
N THR A 110 18.43 13.02 -5.72
CA THR A 110 19.62 13.52 -6.44
C THR A 110 19.20 14.10 -7.80
N PRO A 111 19.53 15.38 -8.10
CA PRO A 111 18.99 16.09 -9.26
C PRO A 111 19.10 15.34 -10.59
N ASP A 112 20.27 14.79 -10.90
CA ASP A 112 20.53 14.06 -12.16
C ASP A 112 19.80 12.71 -12.26
N LEU A 113 19.20 12.24 -11.16
CA LEU A 113 18.47 10.98 -11.09
C LEU A 113 16.96 11.17 -11.01
N ARG A 114 16.44 12.40 -10.90
CA ARG A 114 15.01 12.71 -10.72
C ARG A 114 14.14 12.08 -11.81
N ASP A 115 14.50 12.25 -13.07
CA ASP A 115 13.77 11.66 -14.20
C ASP A 115 13.73 10.13 -14.14
N ARG A 116 14.84 9.51 -13.71
CA ARG A 116 14.92 8.06 -13.56
C ARG A 116 14.10 7.59 -12.36
N ALA A 117 14.16 8.31 -11.25
CA ALA A 117 13.40 8.05 -10.03
C ALA A 117 11.89 8.08 -10.32
N ALA A 118 11.39 9.12 -10.98
CA ALA A 118 9.97 9.28 -11.32
C ALA A 118 9.41 8.12 -12.16
N ARG A 119 10.23 7.54 -13.05
CA ARG A 119 9.81 6.42 -13.89
C ARG A 119 9.84 5.06 -13.19
N ILE A 120 10.72 4.89 -12.21
CA ILE A 120 11.04 3.57 -11.65
C ILE A 120 10.44 3.42 -10.25
N LEU A 121 10.72 4.36 -9.35
CA LEU A 121 10.44 4.19 -7.93
C LEU A 121 8.96 3.96 -7.62
N PRO A 122 7.97 4.65 -8.24
CA PRO A 122 6.57 4.42 -7.89
C PRO A 122 6.09 2.99 -8.15
N LEU A 123 6.50 2.41 -9.28
CA LEU A 123 6.18 1.01 -9.61
C LEU A 123 6.86 0.05 -8.64
N HIS A 124 8.15 0.28 -8.35
CA HIS A 124 8.90 -0.60 -7.45
C HIS A 124 8.41 -0.50 -6.00
N CYS A 125 7.99 0.68 -5.53
CA CYS A 125 7.35 0.84 -4.22
C CYS A 125 6.01 0.10 -4.16
N ALA A 126 5.20 0.16 -5.22
CA ALA A 126 3.95 -0.61 -5.31
C ALA A 126 4.20 -2.13 -5.25
N ILE A 127 5.26 -2.61 -5.89
CA ILE A 127 5.66 -4.03 -5.86
C ILE A 127 6.15 -4.41 -4.46
N ALA A 128 7.03 -3.61 -3.86
CA ALA A 128 7.54 -3.83 -2.50
C ALA A 128 6.40 -3.88 -1.47
N PHE A 129 5.47 -2.94 -1.54
CA PHE A 129 4.27 -2.92 -0.71
C PHE A 129 3.43 -4.18 -0.86
N ARG A 130 3.19 -4.62 -2.09
CA ARG A 130 2.45 -5.86 -2.35
C ARG A 130 3.19 -7.10 -1.82
N GLY A 131 4.53 -7.13 -1.92
CA GLY A 131 5.35 -8.21 -1.37
C GLY A 131 5.22 -8.33 0.14
N VAL A 132 5.41 -7.22 0.87
CA VAL A 132 5.24 -7.19 2.33
C VAL A 132 3.81 -7.54 2.73
N MET A 133 2.82 -7.00 2.01
CA MET A 133 1.41 -7.33 2.24
C MET A 133 1.11 -8.81 2.04
N MET A 134 1.71 -9.47 1.04
CA MET A 134 1.51 -10.89 0.78
C MET A 134 2.04 -11.75 1.93
N LEU A 135 3.24 -11.44 2.44
CA LEU A 135 3.80 -12.12 3.61
C LEU A 135 2.91 -11.95 4.85
N TRP A 136 2.36 -10.75 5.05
CA TRP A 136 1.48 -10.46 6.18
C TRP A 136 0.11 -11.14 6.07
N ILE A 137 -0.47 -11.19 4.87
CA ILE A 137 -1.70 -11.93 4.58
C ILE A 137 -1.49 -13.43 4.83
N GLY A 138 -0.33 -13.96 4.43
CA GLY A 138 0.06 -15.35 4.66
C GLY A 138 0.46 -15.67 6.10
N GLU A 139 0.40 -14.69 7.00
CA GLU A 139 0.85 -14.80 8.39
C GLU A 139 2.33 -15.20 8.55
N GLU A 140 3.14 -15.04 7.49
CA GLU A 140 4.59 -15.23 7.51
C GLU A 140 5.30 -14.11 8.29
N ILE A 141 4.64 -12.94 8.38
CA ILE A 141 5.06 -11.84 9.25
C ILE A 141 3.88 -11.35 10.11
N GLY A 142 4.18 -10.98 11.35
CA GLY A 142 3.21 -10.43 12.29
C GLY A 142 2.90 -8.94 12.04
N ASP A 143 1.83 -8.44 12.67
CA ASP A 143 1.39 -7.04 12.59
C ASP A 143 2.53 -6.07 12.97
N SER A 144 3.33 -6.41 13.99
CA SER A 144 4.46 -5.60 14.46
C SER A 144 5.58 -5.44 13.45
N SER A 145 5.71 -6.35 12.48
CA SER A 145 6.78 -6.33 11.47
C SER A 145 6.37 -5.63 10.18
N PHE A 146 5.07 -5.41 9.95
CA PHE A 146 4.55 -4.89 8.69
C PHE A 146 5.16 -3.53 8.29
N SER A 147 4.99 -2.51 9.16
CA SER A 147 5.47 -1.15 8.86
C SER A 147 7.00 -1.11 8.72
N GLY A 148 7.72 -1.77 9.64
CA GLY A 148 9.19 -1.81 9.61
C GLY A 148 9.74 -2.43 8.32
N LEU A 149 9.19 -3.58 7.90
CA LEU A 149 9.61 -4.23 6.66
C LEU A 149 9.25 -3.42 5.42
N LEU A 150 8.07 -2.79 5.39
CA LEU A 150 7.68 -1.91 4.29
C LEU A 150 8.66 -0.74 4.13
N LYS A 151 8.96 -0.05 5.24
CA LYS A 151 9.93 1.05 5.25
C LYS A 151 11.32 0.59 4.81
N ALA A 152 11.78 -0.56 5.27
CA ALA A 152 13.08 -1.10 4.88
C ALA A 152 13.16 -1.44 3.39
N GLN A 153 12.09 -1.98 2.80
CA GLN A 153 12.04 -2.21 1.35
C GLN A 153 12.10 -0.89 0.57
N VAL A 154 11.29 0.10 0.96
CA VAL A 154 11.31 1.43 0.32
C VAL A 154 12.65 2.13 0.50
N ALA A 155 13.27 2.03 1.68
CA ALA A 155 14.61 2.55 1.94
C ALA A 155 15.67 1.89 1.02
N THR A 156 15.60 0.57 0.84
CA THR A 156 16.50 -0.17 -0.06
C THR A 156 16.38 0.31 -1.49
N LEU A 157 15.16 0.53 -1.99
CA LEU A 157 14.90 1.05 -3.34
C LEU A 157 15.49 2.46 -3.54
N MET A 158 15.51 3.29 -2.49
CA MET A 158 15.96 4.67 -2.55
C MET A 158 17.49 4.85 -2.49
N LEU A 159 18.25 3.87 -2.03
CA LEU A 159 19.72 3.97 -1.91
C LEU A 159 20.41 4.39 -3.21
N GLY A 160 19.85 4.01 -4.37
CA GLY A 160 20.39 4.38 -5.68
C GLY A 160 19.99 5.78 -6.18
N PHE A 161 19.18 6.54 -5.44
CA PHE A 161 18.55 7.79 -5.91
C PHE A 161 18.76 8.98 -4.98
N VAL A 162 19.16 8.76 -3.73
CA VAL A 162 19.29 9.82 -2.72
C VAL A 162 20.74 10.30 -2.59
N PRO A 163 20.98 11.49 -2.05
CA PRO A 163 22.34 11.95 -1.74
C PRO A 163 22.98 11.13 -0.60
N ASN A 164 24.31 11.11 -0.56
CA ASN A 164 25.08 10.27 0.38
C ASN A 164 24.82 10.57 1.87
N ASP A 165 24.43 11.80 2.21
CA ASP A 165 24.12 12.20 3.58
C ASP A 165 22.83 11.53 4.11
N ARG A 166 21.91 11.13 3.22
CA ARG A 166 20.70 10.37 3.56
C ARG A 166 20.99 8.88 3.82
N HIS A 167 22.11 8.34 3.32
CA HIS A 167 22.38 6.90 3.37
C HIS A 167 22.39 6.35 4.80
N LYS A 168 22.94 7.09 5.76
CA LYS A 168 23.01 6.63 7.15
C LYS A 168 21.61 6.35 7.72
N ALA A 169 20.65 7.24 7.49
CA ALA A 169 19.28 7.08 7.97
C ALA A 169 18.57 5.91 7.26
N LEU A 170 18.80 5.73 5.96
CA LEU A 170 18.24 4.61 5.21
C LEU A 170 18.80 3.26 5.70
N TRP A 171 20.11 3.16 5.93
CA TRP A 171 20.72 1.95 6.48
C TRP A 171 20.19 1.60 7.87
N GLN A 172 19.95 2.60 8.72
CA GLN A 172 19.34 2.35 10.03
C GLN A 172 17.95 1.73 9.93
N LEU A 173 17.13 2.16 8.97
CA LEU A 173 15.81 1.56 8.73
C LEU A 173 15.92 0.12 8.20
N ILE A 174 16.87 -0.13 7.31
CA ILE A 174 17.13 -1.45 6.73
C ILE A 174 17.63 -2.42 7.81
N ASP A 175 18.59 -2.02 8.63
CA ASP A 175 19.16 -2.84 9.69
C ASP A 175 18.18 -3.10 10.84
N ALA A 176 17.27 -2.16 11.10
CA ALA A 176 16.24 -2.31 12.12
C ALA A 176 15.11 -3.26 11.70
N ALA A 177 14.92 -3.49 10.40
CA ALA A 177 13.93 -4.42 9.89
C ALA A 177 14.35 -5.87 10.22
N LYS A 178 13.65 -6.46 11.19
CA LYS A 178 13.79 -7.88 11.53
C LYS A 178 12.60 -8.64 10.96
N ALA A 179 12.88 -9.62 10.10
CA ALA A 179 11.93 -10.69 9.88
C ALA A 179 11.91 -11.58 11.15
N PRO A 180 10.73 -12.06 11.56
CA PRO A 180 10.58 -12.99 12.69
C PRO A 180 11.33 -14.31 12.46
#